data_AF-A0A2X3DCB2-F1
#
_entry.id   AF-A0A2X3DCB2-F1
#
_cell.length_a   1.000
_cell.length_b   1.000
_cell.length_c   1.000
_cell.angle_alpha   90.00
_cell.angle_beta   90.00
_cell.angle_gamma   90.00
#
_symmetry.space_group_name_H-M   'P 1'
#
loop_
_entity.id
_entity.type
_entity.pdbx_description
1 polymer ?
#
loop_
_entity_poly.entity_id
_entity_poly.type
_entity_poly.pdbx_seq_one_letter_code
_entity_poly.pdbx_strand_id
1 'polypeptide(L)'
;MALARNTVFEETTEIGFNSRTKKVKTPKKLKPLQIIKLYEPSPPLTPEEQETIDSMHGVKWKPRQRYIGFKFNREPLKFEYLFDNINEYEGWLEFNRLENENFTGNDLGLDFDAPGVTD
;
A
#
# COMPACT_ATOMS: atom_id res chain seq x y z
N MET A 1 4.99 -15.28 -15.19
CA MET A 1 5.27 -15.03 -13.75
C MET A 1 6.36 -13.98 -13.52
N ALA A 2 6.11 -12.70 -13.87
CA ALA A 2 7.02 -11.59 -13.53
C ALA A 2 6.31 -10.23 -13.61
N LEU A 3 5.26 -10.11 -14.44
CA LEU A 3 4.61 -8.83 -14.68
C LEU A 3 3.91 -8.24 -13.44
N ALA A 4 3.16 -9.04 -12.68
CA ALA A 4 2.45 -8.54 -11.49
C ALA A 4 3.40 -8.22 -10.32
N ARG A 5 4.47 -9.00 -10.15
CA ARG A 5 5.51 -8.74 -9.13
C ARG A 5 6.27 -7.43 -9.41
N ASN A 6 6.51 -7.11 -10.67
CA ASN A 6 7.28 -5.92 -11.06
C ASN A 6 6.44 -4.64 -11.04
N THR A 7 5.12 -4.70 -11.27
CA THR A 7 4.28 -3.50 -11.33
C THR A 7 3.87 -2.94 -9.96
N VAL A 8 3.81 -3.78 -8.94
CA VAL A 8 3.35 -3.37 -7.60
C VAL A 8 4.49 -2.79 -6.75
N PHE A 9 5.75 -3.17 -7.01
CA PHE A 9 6.90 -2.81 -6.16
C PHE A 9 8.09 -2.17 -6.87
N GLU A 10 8.09 -2.05 -8.20
CA GLU A 10 9.19 -1.42 -8.93
C GLU A 10 8.68 -0.16 -9.64
N GLU A 11 9.25 1.02 -9.31
CA GLU A 11 9.33 2.10 -10.29
C GLU A 11 9.95 1.47 -11.54
N THR A 12 9.18 1.38 -12.61
CA THR A 12 9.59 0.74 -13.87
C THR A 12 10.77 1.52 -14.46
N THR A 13 11.99 1.24 -14.02
CA THR A 13 13.16 1.64 -14.78
C THR A 13 13.23 0.70 -15.97
N GLU A 14 12.86 1.21 -17.14
CA GLU A 14 13.00 0.53 -18.42
C GLU A 14 14.43 -0.03 -18.56
N ILE A 15 14.58 -1.34 -18.39
CA ILE A 15 15.82 -2.05 -18.71
C ILE A 15 15.81 -2.21 -20.23
N GLY A 16 16.25 -1.17 -20.94
CA GLY A 16 16.54 -1.27 -22.37
C GLY A 16 17.55 -2.39 -22.64
N PHE A 17 17.41 -3.05 -23.78
CA PHE A 17 18.10 -4.27 -24.27
C PHE A 17 19.65 -4.25 -24.27
N ASN A 18 20.29 -3.21 -23.74
CA ASN A 18 21.74 -3.00 -23.77
C ASN A 18 22.38 -2.89 -22.36
N SER A 19 21.87 -3.62 -21.37
CA SER A 19 22.23 -3.47 -19.95
C SER A 19 23.43 -4.28 -19.47
N ARG A 20 24.36 -4.69 -20.35
CA ARG A 20 25.52 -5.54 -19.99
C ARG A 20 26.50 -4.92 -18.98
N THR A 21 26.43 -3.61 -18.72
CA THR A 21 27.34 -2.89 -17.81
C THR A 21 26.65 -2.12 -16.68
N LYS A 22 25.32 -2.12 -16.57
CA LYS A 22 24.63 -1.42 -15.48
C LYS A 22 24.46 -2.35 -14.29
N LYS A 23 25.10 -2.00 -13.17
CA LYS A 23 24.90 -2.66 -11.86
C LYS A 23 23.39 -2.79 -11.61
N VAL A 24 22.93 -4.03 -11.34
CA VAL A 24 21.56 -4.32 -10.94
C VAL A 24 21.22 -3.40 -9.76
N LYS A 25 20.38 -2.42 -10.01
CA LYS A 25 19.86 -1.56 -8.93
C LYS A 25 18.91 -2.43 -8.14
N THR A 26 19.25 -2.72 -6.90
CA THR A 26 18.34 -3.42 -5.99
C THR A 26 17.04 -2.60 -5.94
N PRO A 27 15.89 -3.20 -6.28
CA PRO A 27 14.63 -2.48 -6.25
C PRO A 27 14.41 -1.95 -4.83
N LYS A 28 14.09 -0.65 -4.73
CA LYS A 28 13.78 -0.04 -3.43
C LYS A 28 12.44 -0.61 -2.98
N LYS A 29 12.49 -1.57 -2.05
CA LYS A 29 11.29 -2.12 -1.42
C LYS A 29 10.41 -0.96 -0.90
N LEU A 30 9.17 -0.89 -1.37
CA LEU A 30 8.21 0.08 -0.88
C LEU A 30 8.01 -0.12 0.62
N LYS A 31 7.95 0.99 1.36
CA LYS A 31 7.62 0.93 2.79
C LYS A 31 6.20 0.37 2.95
N PRO A 32 5.93 -0.45 3.98
CA PRO A 32 4.57 -0.88 4.31
C PRO A 32 3.64 0.33 4.48
N LEU A 33 2.39 0.20 4.04
CA LEU A 33 1.38 1.23 4.25
C LEU A 33 1.12 1.38 5.75
N GLN A 34 1.19 2.61 6.26
CA GLN A 34 0.98 2.90 7.67
C GLN A 34 0.06 4.09 7.85
N ILE A 35 -0.82 3.98 8.84
CA ILE A 35 -1.72 5.05 9.26
C ILE A 35 -0.98 5.99 10.20
N ILE A 36 -0.86 7.26 9.80
CA ILE A 36 -0.33 8.35 10.62
C ILE A 36 -1.50 9.14 11.18
N LYS A 37 -1.65 9.11 12.50
CA LYS A 37 -2.68 9.91 13.20
C LYS A 37 -2.30 11.38 13.18
N LEU A 38 -3.26 12.23 12.83
CA LEU A 38 -3.12 13.67 12.79
C LEU A 38 -3.77 14.27 14.02
N TYR A 39 -3.02 15.17 14.66
CA TYR A 39 -3.47 15.89 15.85
C TYR A 39 -3.27 17.39 15.62
N GLU A 40 -4.25 18.17 16.06
CA GLU A 40 -4.19 19.62 16.05
C GLU A 40 -4.19 20.13 17.50
N PRO A 41 -3.31 21.08 17.87
CA PRO A 41 -3.38 21.71 19.17
C PRO A 41 -4.65 22.56 19.27
N SER A 42 -5.16 22.72 20.49
CA SER A 42 -6.20 23.71 20.76
C SER A 42 -5.71 25.11 20.37
N PRO A 43 -6.60 26.01 19.90
CA PRO A 43 -6.21 27.37 19.58
C PRO A 43 -5.56 28.06 20.79
N PRO A 44 -4.62 28.99 20.55
CA PRO A 44 -4.05 29.78 21.63
C PRO A 44 -5.15 30.60 22.30
N LEU A 45 -4.96 30.87 23.59
CA LEU A 45 -5.87 31.74 24.34
C LEU A 45 -5.80 33.16 23.79
N THR A 46 -6.94 33.84 23.84
CA THR A 46 -7.00 35.28 23.63
C THR A 46 -6.30 36.01 24.78
N PRO A 47 -5.85 37.27 24.58
CA PRO A 47 -5.16 38.02 25.63
C PRO A 47 -5.98 38.16 26.93
N GLU A 48 -7.30 38.37 26.81
CA GLU A 48 -8.21 38.48 27.96
C GLU A 48 -8.34 37.15 28.73
N GLU A 49 -8.40 36.02 28.02
CA GLU A 49 -8.40 34.69 28.64
C GLU A 49 -7.07 34.38 29.32
N GLN A 50 -5.96 34.80 28.72
CA GLN A 50 -4.63 34.61 29.28
C GLN A 50 -4.45 35.40 30.59
N GLU A 51 -4.85 36.67 30.61
CA GLU A 51 -4.83 37.51 31.83
C GLU A 51 -5.69 36.91 32.95
N THR A 52 -6.86 36.37 32.60
CA THR A 52 -7.74 35.69 33.56
C THR A 52 -7.06 34.47 34.18
N ILE A 53 -6.40 33.64 33.37
CA ILE A 53 -5.68 32.46 33.86
C ILE A 53 -4.47 32.84 34.70
N ASP A 54 -3.71 33.84 34.29
CA ASP A 54 -2.52 34.30 35.01
C ASP A 54 -2.88 34.91 36.38
N SER A 55 -4.11 35.44 36.54
CA SER A 55 -4.63 35.92 37.82
C SER A 55 -4.97 34.79 38.82
N MET A 56 -5.17 33.56 38.35
CA MET A 56 -5.54 32.41 39.18
C MET A 56 -4.30 31.67 39.71
N HIS A 57 -4.18 31.55 41.03
CA HIS A 57 -3.04 30.85 41.62
C HIS A 57 -3.10 29.34 41.35
N GLY A 58 -2.06 28.80 40.70
CA GLY A 58 -1.91 27.37 40.44
C GLY A 58 -2.60 26.84 39.18
N VAL A 59 -3.29 27.68 38.41
CA VAL A 59 -3.91 27.30 37.14
C VAL A 59 -2.92 27.53 36.00
N LYS A 60 -2.79 26.56 35.09
CA LYS A 60 -1.96 26.68 33.87
C LYS A 60 -2.72 26.19 32.67
N TRP A 61 -2.71 26.98 31.60
CA TRP A 61 -3.23 26.54 30.31
C TRP A 61 -2.28 25.52 29.68
N LYS A 62 -2.86 24.40 29.20
CA LYS A 62 -2.15 23.42 28.39
C LYS A 62 -3.01 23.10 27.16
N PRO A 63 -2.54 23.39 25.94
CA PRO A 63 -3.31 23.06 24.75
C PRO A 63 -3.50 21.55 24.67
N ARG A 64 -4.75 21.11 24.48
CA ARG A 64 -5.06 19.70 24.27
C ARG A 64 -4.86 19.37 22.80
N GLN A 65 -4.29 18.19 22.55
CA GLN A 65 -4.22 17.64 21.20
C GLN A 65 -5.57 17.01 20.86
N ARG A 66 -6.24 17.54 19.84
CA ARG A 66 -7.48 16.99 19.30
C ARG A 66 -7.15 16.08 18.13
N TYR A 67 -7.68 14.87 18.13
CA TYR A 67 -7.59 13.99 16.96
C TYR A 67 -8.43 14.58 15.83
N ILE A 68 -7.79 14.88 14.70
CA ILE A 68 -8.46 15.47 13.53
C ILE A 68 -8.65 14.49 12.38
N GLY A 69 -8.03 13.31 12.46
CA GLY A 69 -8.11 12.29 11.43
C GLY A 69 -6.79 11.58 11.26
N PHE A 70 -6.61 10.96 10.10
CA PHE A 70 -5.39 10.25 9.75
C PHE A 70 -5.01 10.49 8.30
N LYS A 71 -3.76 10.22 7.99
CA LYS A 71 -3.26 10.11 6.62
C LYS A 71 -2.38 8.88 6.50
N PHE A 72 -2.25 8.34 5.31
CA PHE A 72 -1.28 7.28 5.07
C PHE A 72 0.13 7.86 4.88
N ASN A 73 1.14 7.07 5.19
CA ASN A 73 2.56 7.42 4.97
C ASN A 73 2.93 7.52 3.48
N ARG A 74 2.16 6.88 2.61
CA ARG A 74 2.19 6.96 1.15
C ARG A 74 0.78 6.73 0.60
N GLU A 75 0.58 6.94 -0.69
CA GLU A 75 -0.68 6.55 -1.32
C GLU A 75 -0.87 5.02 -1.23
N PRO A 76 -2.06 4.55 -0.79
CA PRO A 76 -2.37 3.13 -0.80
C PRO A 76 -2.41 2.60 -2.23
N LEU A 77 -1.83 1.42 -2.43
CA LEU A 77 -1.93 0.70 -3.69
C LEU A 77 -3.34 0.11 -3.83
N LYS A 78 -3.77 -0.16 -5.07
CA LYS A 78 -5.12 -0.65 -5.35
C LYS A 78 -5.48 -1.92 -4.55
N PHE A 79 -4.52 -2.83 -4.40
CA PHE A 79 -4.75 -4.07 -3.65
C PHE A 79 -4.91 -3.82 -2.14
N GLU A 80 -4.25 -2.80 -1.58
CA GLU A 80 -4.28 -2.48 -0.14
C GLU A 80 -5.64 -1.92 0.31
N TYR A 81 -6.54 -1.58 -0.63
CA TYR A 81 -7.93 -1.26 -0.32
C TYR A 81 -8.82 -2.49 -0.10
N LEU A 82 -8.39 -3.65 -0.61
CA LEU A 82 -9.22 -4.86 -0.67
C LEU A 82 -8.63 -6.03 0.11
N PHE A 83 -7.31 -6.06 0.31
CA PHE A 83 -6.59 -7.16 0.93
C PHE A 83 -5.69 -6.64 2.05
N ASP A 84 -5.62 -7.40 3.15
CA ASP A 84 -4.86 -7.02 4.35
C ASP A 84 -3.35 -7.24 4.18
N ASN A 85 -2.98 -8.20 3.33
CA ASN A 85 -1.60 -8.56 3.08
C ASN A 85 -1.38 -8.93 1.60
N ILE A 86 -0.15 -8.75 1.14
CA ILE A 86 0.26 -9.12 -0.21
C ILE A 86 0.04 -10.60 -0.51
N ASN A 87 0.29 -11.50 0.45
CA ASN A 87 0.10 -12.93 0.25
C ASN A 87 -1.36 -13.30 -0.05
N GLU A 88 -2.30 -12.55 0.53
CA GLU A 88 -3.73 -12.76 0.29
C GLU A 88 -4.11 -12.29 -1.11
N TYR A 89 -3.59 -11.12 -1.52
CA TYR A 89 -3.75 -10.62 -2.89
C TYR A 89 -3.14 -11.57 -3.92
N GLU A 90 -1.92 -12.06 -3.70
CA GLU A 90 -1.25 -13.04 -4.56
C GLU A 90 -2.06 -14.34 -4.65
N GLY A 91 -2.52 -14.87 -3.51
CA GLY A 91 -3.39 -16.05 -3.50
C GLY A 91 -4.71 -15.84 -4.25
N TRP A 92 -5.30 -14.63 -4.17
CA TRP A 92 -6.49 -14.29 -4.95
C TRP A 92 -6.20 -14.23 -6.45
N LEU A 93 -5.06 -13.67 -6.86
CA LEU A 93 -4.65 -13.66 -8.27
C LEU A 93 -4.42 -15.07 -8.81
N GLU A 94 -3.73 -15.92 -8.06
CA GLU A 94 -3.48 -17.33 -8.38
C GLU A 94 -4.79 -18.11 -8.49
N PHE A 95 -5.69 -17.96 -7.51
CA PHE A 95 -6.98 -18.67 -7.48
C PHE A 95 -7.87 -18.30 -8.67
N ASN A 96 -7.90 -17.01 -9.03
CA ASN A 96 -8.68 -16.54 -10.17
C ASN A 96 -7.97 -16.79 -11.52
N ARG A 97 -6.77 -17.40 -11.51
CA ARG A 97 -5.92 -17.65 -12.69
C ARG A 97 -5.73 -16.41 -13.56
N LEU A 98 -5.88 -15.21 -12.97
CA LEU A 98 -5.70 -13.92 -13.65
C LEU A 98 -4.23 -13.67 -14.00
N GLU A 99 -3.32 -14.50 -13.49
CA GLU A 99 -1.90 -14.49 -13.84
C GLU A 99 -1.56 -15.31 -15.10
N ASN A 100 -2.50 -16.09 -15.65
CA ASN A 100 -2.27 -16.98 -16.79
C ASN A 100 -2.88 -16.41 -18.08
N GLU A 101 -2.04 -15.93 -19.00
CA GLU A 101 -2.45 -15.43 -20.32
C GLU A 101 -3.15 -16.49 -21.20
N ASN A 102 -2.90 -17.78 -20.94
CA ASN A 102 -3.51 -18.90 -21.68
C ASN A 102 -4.82 -19.39 -21.06
N PHE A 103 -5.29 -18.79 -19.96
CA PHE A 103 -6.52 -19.21 -19.31
C PHE A 103 -7.74 -18.65 -20.04
N THR A 104 -8.40 -19.49 -20.84
CA THR A 104 -9.58 -19.13 -21.64
C THR A 104 -10.91 -19.23 -20.87
N GLY A 105 -10.85 -19.37 -19.54
CA GLY A 105 -12.04 -19.46 -18.68
C GLY A 105 -12.77 -20.81 -18.72
N ASN A 106 -12.37 -21.74 -19.59
CA ASN A 106 -13.01 -23.05 -19.77
C ASN A 106 -12.08 -24.24 -19.43
N ASP A 107 -10.87 -23.97 -18.96
CA ASP A 107 -9.88 -24.99 -18.66
C ASP A 107 -10.13 -25.56 -17.24
N LEU A 108 -10.89 -26.64 -17.17
CA LEU A 108 -11.25 -27.33 -15.92
C LEU A 108 -10.05 -28.01 -15.23
N GLY A 109 -8.81 -27.84 -15.73
CA GLY A 109 -7.65 -28.55 -15.17
C GLY A 109 -7.77 -30.07 -15.33
N LEU A 110 -8.56 -30.50 -16.31
CA LEU A 110 -8.56 -31.88 -16.77
C LEU A 110 -7.52 -31.94 -17.87
N ASP A 111 -6.36 -32.50 -17.53
CA ASP A 111 -5.32 -32.86 -18.48
C ASP A 111 -5.96 -33.59 -19.67
N PHE A 112 -6.14 -32.90 -20.80
CA PHE A 112 -6.45 -33.57 -22.07
C PHE A 112 -5.16 -33.81 -22.84
N ASP A 113 -4.16 -34.34 -22.14
CA ASP A 113 -3.09 -35.14 -22.73
C ASP A 113 -3.40 -36.62 -22.48
N ALA A 114 -4.57 -37.07 -22.93
CA ALA A 114 -4.80 -38.49 -23.19
C ALA A 114 -4.49 -38.73 -24.68
N PRO A 115 -3.35 -39.34 -25.05
CA PRO A 115 -3.14 -39.78 -26.42
C PRO A 115 -4.06 -40.98 -26.70
N GLY A 116 -5.19 -40.73 -27.36
CA GLY A 116 -6.12 -41.75 -27.86
C GLY A 116 -7.56 -41.25 -27.78
N VAL A 117 -8.31 -41.09 -28.86
CA VAL A 117 -8.52 -42.02 -29.98
C VAL A 117 -8.65 -41.21 -31.27
N THR A 118 -7.94 -41.61 -32.33
CA THR A 118 -8.26 -41.19 -33.70
C THR A 118 -9.42 -42.05 -34.22
N ASP A 119 -10.41 -41.41 -34.84
CA ASP A 119 -11.52 -42.07 -35.57
C ASP A 119 -11.04 -43.16 -36.55
#